data_AF-A0A510TMH2-F1
#
_entry.id   AF-A0A510TMH2-F1
#
_cell.length_a   1.000
_cell.length_b   1.000
_cell.length_c   1.000
_cell.angle_alpha   90.00
_cell.angle_beta   90.00
_cell.angle_gamma   90.00
#
_symmetry.space_group_name_H-M   'P 1'
#
loop_
_entity.id
_entity.type
_entity.pdbx_description
1 polymer ?
#
loop_
_entity_poly.entity_id
_entity_poly.type
_entity_poly.pdbx_seq_one_letter_code
_entity_poly.pdbx_strand_id
1 'polypeptide(L)' 'MTRTQRLTMADAALQRAAALARDAETRARHEDTRHEAAPLAAVGALWADIARTHTAIADTTED' A
#
# COMPACT_ATOMS: atom_id res chain seq x y z
N MET A 1 20.99 5.16 2.11
CA MET A 1 19.85 4.50 1.45
C MET A 1 19.77 5.08 0.05
N THR A 2 19.90 4.26 -0.99
CA THR A 2 20.00 4.73 -2.39
C THR A 2 18.63 4.95 -3.03
N ARG A 3 18.60 5.62 -4.19
CA ARG A 3 17.38 5.78 -5.01
C ARG A 3 16.76 4.42 -5.32
N THR A 4 17.58 3.46 -5.76
CA THR A 4 17.14 2.09 -6.04
C THR A 4 16.50 1.43 -4.81
N GLN A 5 17.12 1.54 -3.63
CA GLN A 5 16.56 0.96 -2.40
C GLN A 5 15.21 1.59 -2.02
N ARG A 6 15.05 2.91 -2.22
CA ARG A 6 13.77 3.60 -2.01
C ARG A 6 12.69 3.09 -2.96
N LEU A 7 13.00 2.92 -4.24
CA LEU A 7 12.05 2.39 -5.22
C LEU A 7 11.65 0.94 -4.90
N THR A 8 12.57 0.09 -4.44
CA THR A 8 12.24 -1.27 -3.99
C THR A 8 11.28 -1.25 -2.79
N MET A 9 11.48 -0.33 -1.83
CA MET A 9 10.55 -0.19 -0.70
C MET A 9 9.19 0.37 -1.12
N ALA A 10 9.16 1.29 -2.10
CA ALA A 10 7.92 1.80 -2.67
C ALA A 10 7.10 0.67 -3.32
N ASP A 11 7.76 -0.18 -4.11
CA ASP A 11 7.12 -1.31 -4.78
C ASP A 11 6.57 -2.34 -3.77
N ALA A 12 7.36 -2.70 -2.75
CA ALA A 12 6.90 -3.60 -1.69
C ALA A 12 5.67 -3.05 -0.94
N ALA A 13 5.65 -1.74 -0.65
CA ALA A 13 4.51 -1.07 -0.05
C ALA A 13 3.28 -1.09 -0.98
N LEU A 14 3.47 -0.87 -2.28
CA LEU A 14 2.39 -0.92 -3.27
C LEU A 14 1.78 -2.33 -3.40
N GLN A 15 2.62 -3.37 -3.40
CA GLN A 15 2.15 -4.76 -3.40
C GLN A 15 1.27 -5.06 -2.17
N ARG A 16 1.66 -4.55 -0.99
CA ARG A 16 0.89 -4.71 0.25
C ARG A 16 -0.44 -3.95 0.20
N ALA A 17 -0.43 -2.72 -0.29
CA ALA A 17 -1.64 -1.92 -0.50
C ALA A 17 -2.63 -2.64 -1.44
N ALA A 18 -2.14 -3.19 -2.56
CA ALA A 18 -2.96 -3.90 -3.52
C ALA A 18 -3.55 -5.21 -2.95
N ALA A 19 -2.79 -5.94 -2.13
CA ALA A 19 -3.30 -7.13 -1.45
C ALA A 19 -4.46 -6.78 -0.50
N LEU A 20 -4.28 -5.75 0.33
CA LEU A 20 -5.31 -5.31 1.28
C LEU A 20 -6.56 -4.77 0.58
N ALA A 21 -6.41 -4.09 -0.56
CA ALA A 21 -7.55 -3.64 -1.37
C ALA A 21 -8.37 -4.82 -1.91
N ARG A 22 -7.72 -5.88 -2.40
CA ARG A 22 -8.39 -7.11 -2.84
C ARG A 22 -9.09 -7.82 -1.69
N ASP A 23 -8.45 -7.88 -0.52
CA ASP A 23 -9.05 -8.47 0.67
C ASP A 23 -10.27 -7.67 1.12
N ALA A 24 -10.17 -6.33 1.15
CA ALA A 24 -11.28 -5.45 1.48
C ALA A 24 -12.46 -5.63 0.52
N GLU A 25 -12.20 -5.69 -0.79
CA GLU A 25 -13.22 -5.97 -1.81
C GLU A 25 -13.88 -7.32 -1.57
N THR A 26 -13.08 -8.35 -1.28
CA THR A 26 -13.59 -9.69 -0.99
C THR A 26 -14.51 -9.67 0.23
N ARG A 27 -14.09 -9.04 1.34
CA ARG A 27 -14.89 -8.93 2.56
C ARG A 27 -16.17 -8.12 2.35
N ALA A 28 -16.13 -7.06 1.54
CA ALA A 28 -17.31 -6.24 1.25
C ALA A 28 -18.45 -7.03 0.58
N ARG A 29 -18.13 -8.09 -0.16
CA ARG A 29 -19.08 -8.96 -0.88
C ARG A 29 -19.82 -9.95 0.02
N HIS A 30 -19.38 -10.17 1.26
CA HIS A 30 -19.99 -11.12 2.20
C HIS A 30 -20.57 -10.39 3.41
N GLU A 31 -21.86 -10.58 3.72
CA GLU A 31 -22.54 -9.86 4.80
C GLU A 31 -21.85 -10.03 6.16
N ASP A 32 -21.44 -11.27 6.49
CA ASP A 32 -20.82 -11.60 7.78
C ASP A 32 -19.48 -10.89 8.00
N THR A 33 -18.72 -10.62 6.92
CA THR A 33 -17.38 -10.01 7.00
C THR A 33 -17.32 -8.60 6.44
N ARG A 34 -18.45 -8.03 6.01
CA ARG A 34 -18.53 -6.68 5.40
C ARG A 34 -17.93 -5.61 6.30
N HIS A 35 -18.09 -5.75 7.61
CA HIS A 35 -17.55 -4.82 8.61
C HIS A 35 -16.01 -4.77 8.64
N GLU A 36 -15.32 -5.80 8.12
CA GLU A 36 -13.86 -5.85 8.02
C GLU A 36 -13.32 -5.13 6.78
N ALA A 37 -14.17 -4.83 5.78
CA ALA A 37 -13.74 -4.21 4.54
C ALA A 37 -13.16 -2.80 4.76
N ALA A 38 -13.82 -1.98 5.58
CA ALA A 38 -13.40 -0.61 5.88
C ALA A 38 -12.00 -0.54 6.54
N PRO A 39 -11.68 -1.29 7.62
CA PRO A 39 -10.34 -1.27 8.19
C PRO A 39 -9.28 -1.83 7.23
N LEU A 40 -9.58 -2.88 6.46
CA LEU A 40 -8.63 -3.40 5.45
C LEU A 40 -8.30 -2.34 4.39
N ALA A 41 -9.32 -1.63 3.89
CA ALA A 41 -9.13 -0.54 2.94
C ALA A 41 -8.32 0.61 3.54
N ALA A 42 -8.54 0.97 4.81
CA ALA A 42 -7.79 2.02 5.49
C ALA A 42 -6.31 1.66 5.65
N VAL A 43 -5.99 0.42 6.04
CA VAL A 43 -4.59 -0.04 6.10
C VAL A 43 -3.97 -0.11 4.70
N GLY A 44 -4.73 -0.51 3.68
CA GLY A 44 -4.29 -0.48 2.29
C GLY A 44 -3.92 0.92 1.82
N ALA A 45 -4.73 1.93 2.16
CA ALA A 45 -4.46 3.33 1.86
C ALA A 45 -3.18 3.83 2.55
N LEU A 46 -2.95 3.47 3.82
CA LEU A 46 -1.70 3.79 4.52
C LEU A 46 -0.47 3.24 3.81
N TRP A 47 -0.52 2.00 3.33
CA TRP A 47 0.58 1.42 2.55
C TRP A 47 0.81 2.15 1.21
N ALA A 48 -0.24 2.63 0.56
CA ALA A 48 -0.11 3.44 -0.65
C ALA A 48 0.57 4.81 -0.36
N ASP A 49 0.28 5.41 0.80
CA ASP A 49 0.95 6.65 1.23
C ASP A 49 2.43 6.43 1.56
N ILE A 50 2.78 5.28 2.16
CA ILE A 50 4.16 4.86 2.37
C ILE A 50 4.88 4.70 1.02
N ALA A 51 4.25 4.06 0.04
CA ALA A 51 4.81 3.93 -1.31
C ALA A 51 5.08 5.30 -1.93
N ARG A 52 4.10 6.22 -1.87
CA ARG A 52 4.25 7.60 -2.38
C ARG A 52 5.41 8.33 -1.70
N THR A 53 5.56 8.16 -0.38
CA THR A 53 6.66 8.76 0.39
C THR A 53 8.02 8.24 -0.08
N HIS A 54 8.15 6.93 -0.30
CA HIS A 54 9.39 6.36 -0.80
C HIS A 54 9.74 6.82 -2.21
N THR A 55 8.76 6.91 -3.12
CA THR A 55 8.95 7.47 -4.45
C THR A 55 9.40 8.93 -4.40
N ALA A 56 8.73 9.76 -3.59
CA ALA A 56 9.10 11.18 -3.46
C ALA A 56 10.55 11.35 -2.95
N ILE A 57 11.00 10.52 -2.01
CA ILE A 57 12.39 10.56 -1.55
C ILE A 57 13.34 10.11 -2.66
N ALA A 58 13.01 9.03 -3.39
CA ALA A 58 13.79 8.56 -4.52
C ALA A 58 14.00 9.63 -5.60
N ASP A 59 12.97 10.44 -5.88
CA ASP A 59 13.03 11.51 -6.87
C ASP A 59 13.99 12.66 -6.47
N THR A 60 14.27 12.79 -5.16
CA THR A 60 15.22 13.78 -4.62
C THR A 60 16.64 13.24 -4.42
N THR A 61 16.86 11.95 -4.68
CA THR A 61 18.16 11.28 -4.43
C THR A 61 18.82 10.93 -5.77
N GLU A 62 20.00 11.49 -6.04
CA GLU A 62 20.87 11.05 -7.16
C GLU A 62 21.65 9.79 -6.72
N ASP A 63 21.94 8.88 -7.66
CA ASP A 63 22.66 7.62 -7.40
C ASP A 63 24.18 7.82 -7.26
#